data_AF-A0A395NUL4-F1
#
_entry.id   AF-A0A395NUL4-F1
#
_cell.length_a   1.000
_cell.length_b   1.000
_cell.length_c   1.000
_cell.angle_alpha   90.00
_cell.angle_beta   90.00
_cell.angle_gamma   90.00
#
_symmetry.space_group_name_H-M   'P 1'
#
loop_
_entity.id
_entity.type
_entity.pdbx_description
1 polymer ?
#
loop_
_entity_poly.entity_id
_entity_poly.type
_entity_poly.pdbx_seq_one_letter_code
_entity_poly.pdbx_strand_id
1 'polypeptide(L)'
;MTQLPTSWAQPPPPTTTRPRIRELGYSPGKFAPGPKNSILDVEGVQVGQVTVHQGTDIHTGLTAILPRGIKETRLTPCYAATHDLNGMGELTGTHALSEYGYINTPIAITNTVSVGKVYDGLFLWEMEQARKSGENDIESLRRFCIPVVGETYDGLLNDISASVLDKDSVYAAIDAAQSQTEVFEGNYGGGTAMRCHGYKGGTGTSSRVIPGADRDYTLGVLVQANHGQKPDLRIGNVPIDTPLPIGGKAAEGSIIILIMYTFYFFWVIVAIEPLTHSEPTLLYCRTNCAASLNTLEWA
;
A
#
# COMPACT_ATOMS: atom_id res chain seq x y z
N MET A 1 10.28 -8.37 -24.88
CA MET A 1 10.35 -9.01 -23.56
C MET A 1 11.82 -9.22 -23.23
N THR A 2 12.46 -8.22 -22.67
CA THR A 2 13.77 -8.37 -22.00
C THR A 2 13.53 -9.30 -20.81
N GLN A 3 14.20 -10.44 -20.74
CA GLN A 3 14.14 -11.31 -19.57
C GLN A 3 14.58 -10.48 -18.36
N LEU A 4 13.68 -10.29 -17.40
CA LEU A 4 14.02 -9.67 -16.12
C LEU A 4 15.18 -10.46 -15.50
N PRO A 5 16.16 -9.78 -14.88
CA PRO A 5 17.21 -10.46 -14.11
C PRO A 5 16.58 -11.49 -13.17
N THR A 6 17.14 -12.70 -13.10
CA THR A 6 16.67 -13.79 -12.22
C THR A 6 16.59 -13.40 -10.74
N SER A 7 17.21 -12.27 -10.34
CA SER A 7 17.17 -11.70 -8.99
C SER A 7 15.83 -11.09 -8.58
N TRP A 8 14.91 -10.85 -9.53
CA TRP A 8 13.59 -10.25 -9.26
C TRP A 8 12.43 -11.23 -9.42
N ALA A 9 12.73 -12.51 -9.61
CA ALA A 9 11.72 -13.56 -9.62
C ALA A 9 11.01 -13.59 -8.25
N GLN A 10 9.68 -13.69 -8.27
CA GLN A 10 8.92 -13.81 -7.03
C GLN A 10 9.42 -15.02 -6.24
N PRO A 11 9.61 -14.90 -4.91
CA PRO A 11 9.79 -16.08 -4.10
C PRO A 11 8.56 -17.00 -4.30
N PRO A 12 8.74 -18.32 -4.15
CA PRO A 12 7.63 -19.25 -4.27
C PRO A 12 6.50 -18.84 -3.32
N PRO A 13 5.22 -19.10 -3.70
CA PRO A 13 4.10 -18.85 -2.82
C PRO A 13 4.32 -19.55 -1.46
N PRO A 14 3.75 -19.01 -0.37
CA PRO A 14 4.03 -19.49 0.98
C PRO A 14 3.88 -21.02 1.09
N THR A 15 4.94 -21.69 1.55
CA THR A 15 4.99 -23.15 1.70
C THR A 15 4.13 -23.68 2.86
N THR A 16 3.67 -22.78 3.73
CA THR A 16 2.72 -23.07 4.81
C THR A 16 1.65 -21.98 4.83
N THR A 17 0.38 -22.37 4.72
CA THR A 17 -0.76 -21.45 4.88
C THR A 17 -0.87 -21.09 6.35
N ARG A 18 -0.34 -19.94 6.74
CA ARG A 18 -0.60 -19.37 8.07
C ARG A 18 -2.06 -18.90 8.10
N PRO A 19 -2.82 -19.23 9.16
CA PRO A 19 -4.22 -18.86 9.21
C PRO A 19 -4.38 -17.35 9.31
N ARG A 20 -5.36 -16.79 8.61
CA ARG A 20 -5.77 -15.39 8.75
C ARG A 20 -6.62 -15.23 10.02
N ILE A 21 -6.75 -14.01 10.51
CA ILE A 21 -7.42 -13.73 11.81
C ILE A 21 -8.86 -14.28 11.89
N ARG A 22 -9.59 -14.31 10.76
CA ARG A 22 -10.95 -14.87 10.68
C ARG A 22 -11.00 -16.39 10.74
N GLU A 23 -9.97 -17.06 10.22
CA GLU A 23 -9.82 -18.52 10.30
C GLU A 23 -9.48 -18.98 11.72
N LEU A 24 -8.96 -18.07 12.55
CA LEU A 24 -8.75 -18.26 13.99
C LEU A 24 -10.03 -18.03 14.83
N GLY A 25 -11.17 -17.80 14.19
CA GLY A 25 -12.46 -17.63 14.86
C GLY A 25 -12.78 -16.20 15.30
N TYR A 26 -11.91 -15.22 15.04
CA TYR A 26 -12.18 -13.81 15.34
C TYR A 26 -12.58 -13.03 14.09
N SER A 27 -13.76 -12.41 14.11
CA SER A 27 -14.32 -11.64 12.99
C SER A 27 -14.44 -10.15 13.33
N PRO A 28 -13.47 -9.30 12.91
CA PRO A 28 -13.51 -7.87 13.25
C PRO A 28 -14.60 -7.09 12.48
N GLY A 29 -15.38 -6.30 13.22
CA GLY A 29 -16.38 -5.38 12.66
C GLY A 29 -17.70 -6.04 12.27
N LYS A 30 -18.69 -5.21 11.86
CA LYS A 30 -20.07 -5.66 11.56
C LYS A 30 -20.32 -6.12 10.13
N PHE A 31 -19.52 -5.63 9.17
CA PHE A 31 -19.71 -5.94 7.75
C PHE A 31 -18.95 -7.21 7.35
N ALA A 32 -19.54 -7.98 6.45
CA ALA A 32 -18.88 -9.15 5.86
C ALA A 32 -17.74 -8.69 4.93
N PRO A 33 -16.63 -9.45 4.85
CA PRO A 33 -15.62 -9.20 3.84
C PRO A 33 -16.11 -9.61 2.44
N GLY A 34 -15.40 -9.14 1.41
CA GLY A 34 -15.49 -9.73 0.08
C GLY A 34 -14.88 -11.15 0.04
N PRO A 35 -14.99 -11.86 -1.09
CA PRO A 35 -14.58 -13.26 -1.21
C PRO A 35 -13.10 -13.51 -0.92
N LYS A 36 -12.20 -12.56 -1.22
CA LYS A 36 -10.77 -12.67 -0.93
C LYS A 36 -10.40 -12.08 0.44
N ASN A 37 -11.31 -11.34 1.09
CA ASN A 37 -11.01 -10.49 2.24
C ASN A 37 -9.71 -9.68 1.99
N SER A 38 -9.64 -9.00 0.86
CA SER A 38 -8.45 -8.33 0.35
C SER A 38 -8.81 -7.10 -0.45
N ILE A 39 -7.87 -6.17 -0.61
CA ILE A 39 -7.97 -5.03 -1.51
C ILE A 39 -8.34 -5.44 -2.95
N LEU A 40 -7.98 -6.66 -3.35
CA LEU A 40 -8.33 -7.26 -4.64
C LEU A 40 -9.82 -7.62 -4.81
N ASP A 41 -10.65 -7.44 -3.76
CA ASP A 41 -12.11 -7.50 -3.89
C ASP A 41 -12.69 -6.23 -4.52
N VAL A 42 -11.91 -5.14 -4.59
CA VAL A 42 -12.29 -3.93 -5.34
C VAL A 42 -12.05 -4.19 -6.82
N GLU A 43 -13.13 -4.16 -7.60
CA GLU A 43 -13.10 -4.46 -9.04
C GLU A 43 -12.06 -3.60 -9.79
N GLY A 44 -11.25 -4.26 -10.62
CA GLY A 44 -10.22 -3.62 -11.44
C GLY A 44 -8.90 -3.36 -10.72
N VAL A 45 -8.83 -3.46 -9.40
CA VAL A 45 -7.57 -3.29 -8.66
C VAL A 45 -6.66 -4.49 -8.90
N GLN A 46 -5.39 -4.21 -9.21
CA GLN A 46 -4.33 -5.20 -9.29
C GLN A 46 -3.23 -4.87 -8.29
N VAL A 47 -2.61 -5.89 -7.71
CA VAL A 47 -1.48 -5.76 -6.79
C VAL A 47 -0.40 -6.73 -7.22
N GLY A 48 0.82 -6.23 -7.36
CA GLY A 48 2.00 -7.03 -7.61
C GLY A 48 3.05 -6.73 -6.57
N GLN A 49 3.67 -7.78 -6.05
CA GLN A 49 4.73 -7.67 -5.05
C GLN A 49 6.06 -8.07 -5.69
N VAL A 50 7.17 -7.58 -5.15
CA VAL A 50 8.53 -8.11 -5.32
C VAL A 50 9.13 -8.21 -3.95
N THR A 51 9.66 -9.39 -3.62
CA THR A 51 10.23 -9.70 -2.30
C THR A 51 11.67 -10.14 -2.51
N VAL A 52 12.59 -9.51 -1.80
CA VAL A 52 14.03 -9.61 -2.05
C VAL A 52 14.72 -10.15 -0.81
N HIS A 53 15.42 -11.25 -1.00
CA HIS A 53 16.32 -11.83 -0.01
C HIS A 53 17.68 -12.08 -0.67
N GLN A 54 18.74 -11.45 -0.14
CA GLN A 54 20.10 -11.65 -0.64
C GLN A 54 21.08 -11.77 0.53
N GLY A 55 21.85 -12.85 0.54
CA GLY A 55 22.74 -13.15 1.68
C GLY A 55 21.97 -13.26 2.99
N THR A 56 22.59 -12.78 4.08
CA THR A 56 22.00 -12.80 5.43
C THR A 56 21.35 -11.48 5.84
N ASP A 57 21.59 -10.40 5.10
CA ASP A 57 21.34 -9.05 5.59
C ASP A 57 20.35 -8.25 4.71
N ILE A 58 20.10 -8.69 3.47
CA ILE A 58 19.15 -8.00 2.57
C ILE A 58 17.79 -8.65 2.66
N HIS A 59 16.81 -7.89 3.13
CA HIS A 59 15.42 -8.28 3.26
C HIS A 59 14.53 -7.08 2.93
N THR A 60 14.18 -6.86 1.67
CA THR A 60 13.38 -5.69 1.25
C THR A 60 12.41 -6.07 0.15
N GLY A 61 11.67 -5.11 -0.37
CA GLY A 61 10.87 -5.30 -1.56
C GLY A 61 10.03 -4.09 -1.92
N LEU A 62 9.07 -4.35 -2.78
CA LEU A 62 8.18 -3.37 -3.35
C LEU A 62 6.79 -3.97 -3.51
N THR A 63 5.77 -3.22 -3.17
CA THR A 63 4.38 -3.54 -3.49
C THR A 63 3.85 -2.47 -4.44
N ALA A 64 3.51 -2.86 -5.66
CA ALA A 64 2.85 -2.01 -6.65
C ALA A 64 1.33 -2.26 -6.61
N ILE A 65 0.54 -1.20 -6.57
CA ILE A 65 -0.92 -1.22 -6.66
C ILE A 65 -1.34 -0.43 -7.89
N LEU A 66 -2.12 -1.06 -8.76
CA LEU A 66 -2.69 -0.43 -9.95
C LEU A 66 -4.20 -0.27 -9.74
N PRO A 67 -4.69 0.96 -9.54
CA PRO A 67 -6.09 1.22 -9.22
C PRO A 67 -7.12 0.68 -10.23
N ARG A 68 -6.72 0.54 -11.50
CA ARG A 68 -7.57 -0.02 -12.58
C ARG A 68 -6.85 -1.07 -13.42
N GLY A 69 -5.80 -1.65 -12.87
CA GLY A 69 -4.92 -2.53 -13.61
C GLY A 69 -4.08 -1.80 -14.66
N ILE A 70 -3.22 -2.54 -15.36
CA ILE A 70 -2.12 -1.96 -16.16
C ILE A 70 -2.58 -0.93 -17.20
N LYS A 71 -3.59 -1.27 -18.00
CA LYS A 71 -3.99 -0.42 -19.12
C LYS A 71 -4.81 0.80 -18.65
N GLU A 72 -5.80 0.57 -17.80
CA GLU A 72 -6.79 1.59 -17.45
C GLU A 72 -6.31 2.56 -16.35
N THR A 73 -5.28 2.20 -15.56
CA THR A 73 -4.75 3.08 -14.51
C THR A 73 -4.29 4.42 -15.07
N ARG A 74 -3.61 4.40 -16.21
CA ARG A 74 -3.15 5.60 -16.92
C ARG A 74 -4.28 6.41 -17.57
N LEU A 75 -5.22 5.69 -18.18
CA LEU A 75 -6.23 6.28 -19.08
C LEU A 75 -7.42 6.86 -18.32
N THR A 76 -7.78 6.24 -17.20
CA THR A 76 -8.97 6.58 -16.44
C THR A 76 -8.57 7.00 -15.02
N PRO A 77 -8.45 8.32 -14.76
CA PRO A 77 -8.12 8.84 -13.45
C PRO A 77 -9.09 8.37 -12.38
N CYS A 78 -8.57 8.32 -11.17
CA CYS A 78 -9.35 7.97 -10.01
C CYS A 78 -9.18 9.04 -8.93
N TYR A 79 -10.29 9.59 -8.41
CA TYR A 79 -10.24 10.55 -7.30
C TYR A 79 -9.40 10.07 -6.12
N ALA A 80 -8.52 10.87 -5.58
CA ALA A 80 -7.60 10.46 -4.54
C ALA A 80 -7.48 11.57 -3.52
N ALA A 81 -7.23 11.19 -2.28
CA ALA A 81 -6.89 12.07 -1.19
C ALA A 81 -5.83 11.40 -0.30
N THR A 82 -5.14 12.23 0.47
CA THR A 82 -4.25 11.79 1.54
C THR A 82 -4.78 12.31 2.87
N HIS A 83 -4.45 11.60 3.93
CA HIS A 83 -4.67 12.08 5.28
C HIS A 83 -3.49 11.67 6.15
N ASP A 84 -2.84 12.66 6.75
CA ASP A 84 -1.66 12.42 7.56
C ASP A 84 -2.06 12.47 9.02
N LEU A 85 -1.97 11.32 9.71
CA LEU A 85 -2.10 11.30 11.16
C LEU A 85 -0.82 11.84 11.81
N ASN A 86 0.33 11.44 11.26
CA ASN A 86 1.66 11.92 11.61
C ASN A 86 2.54 11.91 10.35
N GLY A 87 3.30 12.99 10.11
CA GLY A 87 4.08 13.20 8.90
C GLY A 87 5.56 12.79 8.98
N MET A 88 5.96 11.95 9.94
CA MET A 88 7.32 11.39 10.03
C MET A 88 7.52 10.26 9.03
N GLY A 89 7.55 10.59 7.74
CA GLY A 89 7.77 9.63 6.66
C GLY A 89 7.71 10.34 5.31
N GLU A 90 7.87 9.56 4.24
CA GLU A 90 7.79 10.09 2.88
C GLU A 90 6.62 9.48 2.10
N LEU A 91 5.89 10.35 1.40
CA LEU A 91 4.84 9.96 0.47
C LEU A 91 4.87 10.93 -0.71
N THR A 92 5.42 10.49 -1.83
CA THR A 92 5.50 11.34 -3.02
C THR A 92 4.11 11.60 -3.59
N GLY A 93 3.95 12.70 -4.32
CA GLY A 93 2.69 13.02 -4.99
C GLY A 93 1.58 13.55 -4.08
N THR A 94 1.79 13.66 -2.76
CA THR A 94 0.82 14.25 -1.80
C THR A 94 0.30 15.62 -2.22
N HIS A 95 1.18 16.52 -2.66
CA HIS A 95 0.76 17.84 -3.17
C HIS A 95 -0.13 17.74 -4.40
N ALA A 96 0.19 16.85 -5.34
CA ALA A 96 -0.63 16.63 -6.53
C ALA A 96 -2.00 16.04 -6.17
N LEU A 97 -2.03 15.10 -5.22
CA LEU A 97 -3.26 14.52 -4.71
C LEU A 97 -4.14 15.57 -4.03
N SER A 98 -3.55 16.45 -3.22
CA SER A 98 -4.28 17.54 -2.55
C SER A 98 -4.81 18.59 -3.52
N GLU A 99 -4.10 18.87 -4.61
CA GLU A 99 -4.46 19.91 -5.56
C GLU A 99 -5.42 19.39 -6.64
N TYR A 100 -5.07 18.29 -7.29
CA TYR A 100 -5.84 17.73 -8.40
C TYR A 100 -6.98 16.84 -7.92
N GLY A 101 -6.85 16.25 -6.73
CA GLY A 101 -7.85 15.35 -6.17
C GLY A 101 -7.97 14.03 -6.93
N TYR A 102 -6.99 13.63 -7.75
CA TYR A 102 -6.99 12.36 -8.48
C TYR A 102 -5.60 11.78 -8.71
N ILE A 103 -5.56 10.49 -9.03
CA ILE A 103 -4.39 9.72 -9.43
C ILE A 103 -4.69 8.93 -10.72
N ASN A 104 -3.71 8.84 -11.62
CA ASN A 104 -3.76 7.96 -12.79
C ASN A 104 -2.40 7.29 -13.05
N THR A 105 -1.68 6.97 -11.97
CA THR A 105 -0.42 6.25 -11.98
C THR A 105 -0.48 5.08 -11.00
N PRO A 106 0.37 4.05 -11.15
CA PRO A 106 0.56 3.05 -10.11
C PRO A 106 0.98 3.70 -8.79
N ILE A 107 0.52 3.11 -7.69
CA ILE A 107 0.97 3.43 -6.33
C ILE A 107 2.02 2.41 -5.93
N ALA A 108 3.10 2.85 -5.30
CA ALA A 108 4.12 1.95 -4.77
C ALA A 108 4.30 2.11 -3.26
N ILE A 109 4.61 1.00 -2.58
CA ILE A 109 5.02 1.00 -1.17
C ILE A 109 6.32 0.20 -1.04
N THR A 110 7.35 0.81 -0.47
CA THR A 110 8.71 0.24 -0.34
C THR A 110 9.39 0.69 0.97
N ASN A 111 10.74 0.67 1.03
CA ASN A 111 11.51 1.22 2.13
C ASN A 111 11.99 2.66 1.92
N THR A 112 12.35 3.32 3.02
CA THR A 112 12.63 4.76 3.09
C THR A 112 13.64 5.24 2.06
N VAL A 113 14.76 4.54 1.92
CA VAL A 113 15.85 5.01 1.02
C VAL A 113 15.62 4.63 -0.45
N SER A 114 14.59 3.84 -0.75
CA SER A 114 14.28 3.40 -2.12
C SER A 114 13.20 4.24 -2.79
N VAL A 115 12.54 5.16 -2.05
CA VAL A 115 11.47 6.04 -2.57
C VAL A 115 11.86 6.70 -3.89
N GLY A 116 13.03 7.35 -3.96
CA GLY A 116 13.47 8.06 -5.16
C GLY A 116 13.67 7.15 -6.39
N LYS A 117 14.22 5.95 -6.20
CA LYS A 117 14.44 4.99 -7.30
C LYS A 117 13.13 4.39 -7.78
N VAL A 118 12.22 4.11 -6.85
CA VAL A 118 10.89 3.59 -7.19
C VAL A 118 10.06 4.65 -7.91
N TYR A 119 10.13 5.90 -7.47
CA TYR A 119 9.50 7.05 -8.13
C TYR A 119 9.97 7.17 -9.59
N ASP A 120 11.29 7.18 -9.81
CA ASP A 120 11.86 7.26 -11.15
C ASP A 120 11.47 6.05 -12.01
N GLY A 121 11.49 4.84 -11.43
CA GLY A 121 11.04 3.62 -12.10
C GLY A 121 9.58 3.69 -12.56
N LEU A 122 8.68 4.21 -11.72
CA LEU A 122 7.27 4.40 -12.09
C LEU A 122 7.10 5.42 -13.23
N PHE A 123 7.81 6.56 -13.15
CA PHE A 123 7.81 7.56 -14.22
C PHE A 123 8.27 6.97 -15.55
N LEU A 124 9.40 6.25 -15.55
CA LEU A 124 9.96 5.63 -16.75
C LEU A 124 9.02 4.57 -17.32
N TRP A 125 8.41 3.75 -16.46
CA TRP A 125 7.43 2.74 -16.88
C TRP A 125 6.23 3.39 -17.57
N GLU A 126 5.65 4.45 -17.00
CA GLU A 126 4.53 5.19 -17.57
C GLU A 126 4.86 5.78 -18.95
N MET A 127 6.03 6.40 -19.09
CA MET A 127 6.48 6.92 -20.39
C MET A 127 6.66 5.80 -21.43
N GLU A 128 7.13 4.62 -21.01
CA GLU A 128 7.22 3.47 -21.92
C GLU A 128 5.84 2.97 -22.35
N GLN A 129 4.87 2.90 -21.43
CA GLN A 129 3.49 2.52 -21.78
C GLN A 129 2.87 3.51 -22.77
N ALA A 130 3.07 4.81 -22.55
CA ALA A 130 2.58 5.86 -23.44
C ALA A 130 3.09 5.70 -24.89
N ARG A 131 4.40 5.45 -25.03
CA ARG A 131 5.03 5.21 -26.34
C ARG A 131 4.51 3.94 -26.99
N LYS A 132 4.28 2.87 -26.21
CA LYS A 132 3.66 1.62 -26.70
C LYS A 132 2.23 1.85 -27.20
N SER A 133 1.49 2.78 -26.61
CA SER A 133 0.16 3.19 -27.09
C SER A 133 0.19 4.20 -28.25
N GLY A 134 1.37 4.58 -28.75
CA GLY A 134 1.53 5.51 -29.85
C GLY A 134 1.42 6.99 -29.47
N GLU A 135 1.43 7.32 -28.17
CA GLU A 135 1.49 8.71 -27.70
C GLU A 135 2.91 9.25 -27.85
N ASN A 136 3.05 10.53 -28.20
CA ASN A 136 4.34 11.21 -28.10
C ASN A 136 4.60 11.70 -26.66
N ASP A 137 5.85 12.07 -26.37
CA ASP A 137 6.26 12.46 -25.01
C ASP A 137 5.48 13.67 -24.47
N ILE A 138 5.07 14.63 -25.32
CA ILE A 138 4.30 15.81 -24.88
C ILE A 138 2.86 15.42 -24.51
N GLU A 139 2.21 14.59 -25.33
CA GLU A 139 0.88 14.06 -25.03
C GLU A 139 0.89 13.25 -23.74
N SER A 140 1.93 12.44 -23.57
CA SER A 140 2.13 11.62 -22.38
C SER A 140 2.27 12.47 -21.12
N LEU A 141 3.14 13.48 -21.14
CA LEU A 141 3.38 14.36 -19.99
C LEU A 141 2.15 15.20 -19.62
N ARG A 142 1.26 15.53 -20.59
CA ARG A 142 0.00 16.22 -20.30
C ARG A 142 -1.01 15.36 -19.53
N ARG A 143 -0.95 14.03 -19.70
CA ARG A 143 -1.79 13.07 -18.98
C ARG A 143 -1.16 12.58 -17.69
N PHE A 144 0.14 12.74 -17.52
CA PHE A 144 0.88 12.14 -16.43
C PHE A 144 0.62 12.82 -15.08
N CYS A 145 0.15 12.07 -14.08
CA CYS A 145 0.21 12.51 -12.68
C CYS A 145 1.57 12.20 -12.06
N ILE A 146 1.93 12.99 -11.04
CA ILE A 146 3.10 12.75 -10.20
C ILE A 146 2.95 11.36 -9.54
N PRO A 147 3.95 10.45 -9.65
CA PRO A 147 3.92 9.13 -9.02
C PRO A 147 3.76 9.20 -7.52
N VAL A 148 3.04 8.23 -6.98
CA VAL A 148 2.78 8.11 -5.54
C VAL A 148 3.53 6.93 -4.98
N VAL A 149 4.55 7.22 -4.19
CA VAL A 149 5.45 6.24 -3.57
C VAL A 149 5.48 6.51 -2.09
N GLY A 150 4.96 5.57 -1.31
CA GLY A 150 5.04 5.55 0.13
C GLY A 150 6.15 4.63 0.63
N GLU A 151 6.57 4.85 1.87
CA GLU A 151 7.58 4.02 2.52
C GLU A 151 7.28 3.67 3.97
N THR A 152 7.97 2.64 4.46
CA THR A 152 8.24 2.48 5.89
C THR A 152 9.70 2.03 6.11
N TYR A 153 10.25 2.22 7.30
CA TYR A 153 11.67 1.94 7.58
C TYR A 153 11.97 0.46 7.90
N ASP A 154 12.76 -0.22 7.07
CA ASP A 154 13.16 -1.62 7.29
C ASP A 154 14.57 -1.84 7.87
N GLY A 155 15.30 -0.77 8.22
CA GLY A 155 16.73 -0.85 8.56
C GLY A 155 17.10 -1.67 9.80
N LEU A 156 16.12 -2.15 10.57
CA LEU A 156 16.36 -3.08 11.68
C LEU A 156 16.56 -4.53 11.24
N LEU A 157 15.95 -4.94 10.12
CA LEU A 157 16.00 -6.31 9.60
C LEU A 157 16.55 -6.38 8.17
N ASN A 158 16.87 -5.24 7.58
CA ASN A 158 17.44 -5.09 6.25
C ASN A 158 18.68 -4.20 6.35
N ASP A 159 19.75 -4.52 5.63
CA ASP A 159 20.77 -3.52 5.31
C ASP A 159 20.19 -2.52 4.32
N ILE A 160 19.44 -1.56 4.86
CA ILE A 160 18.79 -0.50 4.10
C ILE A 160 19.82 0.34 3.34
N SER A 161 21.04 0.48 3.88
CA SER A 161 22.09 1.29 3.28
C SER A 161 22.63 0.71 1.96
N ALA A 162 22.53 -0.62 1.77
CA ALA A 162 22.88 -1.28 0.53
C ALA A 162 22.01 -0.84 -0.66
N SER A 163 20.80 -0.33 -0.39
CA SER A 163 19.92 0.32 -1.38
C SER A 163 19.77 -0.53 -2.66
N VAL A 164 19.42 -1.81 -2.51
CA VAL A 164 19.49 -2.80 -3.61
C VAL A 164 18.39 -2.68 -4.67
N LEU A 165 17.25 -2.05 -4.36
CA LEU A 165 16.14 -1.91 -5.32
C LEU A 165 16.51 -0.99 -6.48
N ASP A 166 16.01 -1.29 -7.67
CA ASP A 166 16.30 -0.52 -8.88
C ASP A 166 15.07 -0.43 -9.80
N LYS A 167 15.24 0.12 -11.00
CA LYS A 167 14.19 0.21 -12.01
C LYS A 167 13.58 -1.15 -12.35
N ASP A 168 14.39 -2.19 -12.45
CA ASP A 168 13.92 -3.52 -12.86
C ASP A 168 13.06 -4.16 -11.76
N SER A 169 13.35 -3.88 -10.49
CA SER A 169 12.49 -4.26 -9.36
C SER A 169 11.08 -3.64 -9.46
N VAL A 170 10.99 -2.40 -9.95
CA VAL A 170 9.70 -1.71 -10.19
C VAL A 170 8.92 -2.38 -11.30
N TYR A 171 9.59 -2.68 -12.41
CA TYR A 171 8.96 -3.30 -13.57
C TYR A 171 8.49 -4.71 -13.22
N ALA A 172 9.30 -5.47 -12.48
CA ALA A 172 8.94 -6.79 -11.99
C ALA A 172 7.70 -6.75 -11.08
N ALA A 173 7.56 -5.76 -10.19
CA ALA A 173 6.38 -5.62 -9.34
C ALA A 173 5.12 -5.29 -10.14
N ILE A 174 5.23 -4.41 -11.15
CA ILE A 174 4.10 -4.10 -12.03
C ILE A 174 3.72 -5.30 -12.90
N ASP A 175 4.70 -6.03 -13.43
CA ASP A 175 4.46 -7.24 -14.22
C ASP A 175 3.82 -8.34 -13.38
N ALA A 176 4.24 -8.51 -12.13
CA ALA A 176 3.62 -9.44 -11.18
C ALA A 176 2.14 -9.13 -10.97
N ALA A 177 1.75 -7.85 -10.97
CA ALA A 177 0.36 -7.43 -10.78
C ALA A 177 -0.61 -7.96 -11.87
N GLN A 178 -0.08 -8.36 -13.04
CA GLN A 178 -0.89 -8.96 -14.11
C GLN A 178 -1.36 -10.39 -13.80
N SER A 179 -0.57 -11.12 -13.02
CA SER A 179 -0.77 -12.57 -12.80
C SER A 179 -1.07 -12.92 -11.35
N GLN A 180 -0.68 -12.07 -10.40
CA GLN A 180 -0.89 -12.28 -8.99
C GLN A 180 -2.37 -12.17 -8.61
N THR A 181 -2.96 -13.27 -8.14
CA THR A 181 -4.40 -13.37 -7.82
C THR A 181 -4.75 -13.10 -6.35
N GLU A 182 -3.75 -13.08 -5.48
CA GLU A 182 -3.84 -12.85 -4.04
C GLU A 182 -2.77 -11.87 -3.57
N VAL A 183 -3.02 -11.13 -2.49
CA VAL A 183 -1.96 -10.32 -1.85
C VAL A 183 -1.27 -11.22 -0.82
N PHE A 184 0.04 -11.43 -0.97
CA PHE A 184 0.81 -12.15 0.02
C PHE A 184 1.02 -11.28 1.26
N GLU A 185 0.53 -11.74 2.40
CA GLU A 185 0.59 -11.02 3.68
C GLU A 185 1.81 -11.43 4.51
N GLY A 186 2.22 -10.56 5.44
CA GLY A 186 3.42 -10.71 6.24
C GLY A 186 4.66 -10.22 5.50
N ASN A 187 5.63 -11.10 5.30
CA ASN A 187 6.99 -10.74 4.89
C ASN A 187 7.15 -10.66 3.37
N TYR A 188 6.24 -9.98 2.69
CA TYR A 188 6.21 -9.91 1.23
C TYR A 188 6.11 -8.46 0.75
N GLY A 189 6.58 -8.23 -0.48
CA GLY A 189 6.56 -6.90 -1.10
C GLY A 189 7.37 -5.89 -0.30
N GLY A 190 6.89 -4.65 -0.23
CA GLY A 190 7.51 -3.65 0.65
C GLY A 190 7.46 -4.04 2.14
N GLY A 191 6.57 -4.94 2.55
CA GLY A 191 6.43 -5.43 3.93
C GLY A 191 7.50 -6.42 4.40
N THR A 192 8.44 -6.79 3.54
CA THR A 192 9.40 -7.89 3.74
C THR A 192 10.07 -7.88 5.11
N ALA A 193 10.70 -6.77 5.50
CA ALA A 193 11.47 -6.63 6.74
C ALA A 193 10.81 -5.73 7.80
N MET A 194 9.50 -5.49 7.68
CA MET A 194 8.81 -4.60 8.62
C MET A 194 8.47 -5.28 9.95
N ARG A 195 8.31 -4.47 11.00
CA ARG A 195 8.06 -4.88 12.39
C ARG A 195 6.89 -4.13 12.99
N CYS A 196 5.96 -4.81 13.64
CA CYS A 196 4.77 -4.16 14.20
C CYS A 196 4.53 -4.66 15.64
N HIS A 197 4.35 -3.73 16.57
CA HIS A 197 4.17 -3.99 18.00
C HIS A 197 5.23 -4.94 18.60
N GLY A 198 6.49 -4.77 18.21
CA GLY A 198 7.61 -5.62 18.66
C GLY A 198 7.66 -7.03 18.04
N TYR A 199 6.67 -7.40 17.23
CA TYR A 199 6.63 -8.65 16.45
C TYR A 199 7.00 -8.41 14.99
N LYS A 200 7.02 -9.47 14.18
CA LYS A 200 7.16 -9.33 12.74
C LYS A 200 5.90 -8.67 12.17
N GLY A 201 6.09 -7.57 11.44
CA GLY A 201 5.04 -6.84 10.73
C GLY A 201 5.05 -7.17 9.23
N GLY A 202 4.66 -6.20 8.40
CA GLY A 202 4.71 -6.32 6.94
C GLY A 202 3.40 -6.01 6.26
N THR A 203 3.13 -6.68 5.13
CA THR A 203 1.93 -6.43 4.33
C THR A 203 0.71 -7.07 4.98
N GLY A 204 -0.38 -6.33 5.09
CA GLY A 204 -1.68 -6.85 5.49
C GLY A 204 -2.77 -6.34 4.55
N THR A 205 -3.87 -7.06 4.41
CA THR A 205 -4.99 -6.61 3.59
C THR A 205 -6.33 -7.04 4.17
N SER A 206 -7.41 -6.33 3.87
CA SER A 206 -8.76 -6.74 4.22
C SER A 206 -9.77 -6.07 3.32
N SER A 207 -11.01 -6.56 3.28
CA SER A 207 -12.09 -5.86 2.59
C SER A 207 -13.40 -5.94 3.36
N ARG A 208 -14.37 -5.07 3.04
CA ARG A 208 -15.74 -5.10 3.54
C ARG A 208 -16.71 -4.80 2.41
N VAL A 209 -17.81 -5.53 2.36
CA VAL A 209 -18.97 -5.21 1.52
C VAL A 209 -19.94 -4.40 2.38
N ILE A 210 -20.24 -3.19 1.94
CA ILE A 210 -21.05 -2.21 2.65
C ILE A 210 -22.34 -2.01 1.85
N PRO A 211 -23.52 -2.29 2.43
CA PRO A 211 -24.80 -2.06 1.77
C PRO A 211 -24.97 -0.57 1.44
N GLY A 212 -25.29 -0.29 0.18
CA GLY A 212 -25.65 1.04 -0.30
C GLY A 212 -27.12 1.19 -0.62
N ALA A 213 -27.54 2.40 -1.02
CA ALA A 213 -28.93 2.67 -1.41
C ALA A 213 -29.31 1.93 -2.70
N ASP A 214 -28.45 1.99 -3.72
CA ASP A 214 -28.74 1.44 -5.06
C ASP A 214 -27.91 0.19 -5.39
N ARG A 215 -26.77 0.01 -4.72
CA ARG A 215 -25.88 -1.14 -4.87
C ARG A 215 -25.02 -1.33 -3.63
N ASP A 216 -24.48 -2.52 -3.44
CA ASP A 216 -23.43 -2.76 -2.47
C ASP A 216 -22.10 -2.17 -2.94
N TYR A 217 -21.28 -1.73 -1.99
CA TYR A 217 -19.95 -1.18 -2.25
C TYR A 217 -18.88 -2.04 -1.60
N THR A 218 -17.77 -2.26 -2.29
CA THR A 218 -16.60 -2.91 -1.69
C THR A 218 -15.62 -1.84 -1.21
N LEU A 219 -15.17 -1.97 0.03
CA LEU A 219 -14.05 -1.25 0.63
C LEU A 219 -12.91 -2.24 0.81
N GLY A 220 -11.82 -2.08 0.06
CA GLY A 220 -10.56 -2.79 0.22
C GLY A 220 -9.51 -1.97 0.95
N VAL A 221 -8.64 -2.61 1.71
CA VAL A 221 -7.53 -1.97 2.43
C VAL A 221 -6.27 -2.82 2.26
N LEU A 222 -5.14 -2.16 2.03
CA LEU A 222 -3.81 -2.75 2.09
C LEU A 222 -2.96 -1.89 3.02
N VAL A 223 -2.18 -2.54 3.88
CA VAL A 223 -1.28 -1.87 4.82
C VAL A 223 0.12 -2.41 4.67
N GLN A 224 1.11 -1.55 4.90
CA GLN A 224 2.47 -1.93 5.23
C GLN A 224 2.72 -1.53 6.67
N ALA A 225 2.59 -2.48 7.59
CA ALA A 225 2.61 -2.22 9.03
C ALA A 225 4.05 -2.35 9.60
N ASN A 226 4.59 -1.22 10.04
CA ASN A 226 5.92 -1.10 10.67
C ASN A 226 5.90 -0.29 11.99
N HIS A 227 4.79 -0.33 12.75
CA HIS A 227 4.54 0.61 13.86
C HIS A 227 4.22 -0.04 15.19
N GLY A 228 4.16 0.79 16.23
CA GLY A 228 3.58 0.48 17.53
C GLY A 228 4.55 -0.21 18.50
N GLN A 229 4.34 0.04 19.79
CA GLN A 229 5.07 -0.64 20.86
C GLN A 229 4.36 -1.94 21.25
N LYS A 230 5.13 -2.89 21.78
CA LYS A 230 4.58 -4.20 22.21
C LYS A 230 3.41 -4.09 23.21
N PRO A 231 3.45 -3.21 24.25
CA PRO A 231 2.36 -3.07 25.21
C PRO A 231 1.07 -2.48 24.62
N ASP A 232 1.14 -1.82 23.46
CA ASP A 232 -0.01 -1.17 22.84
C ASP A 232 -0.84 -2.12 21.95
N LEU A 233 -0.35 -3.36 21.73
CA LEU A 233 -1.02 -4.31 20.87
C LEU A 233 -2.39 -4.70 21.43
N ARG A 234 -3.42 -4.42 20.64
CA ARG A 234 -4.81 -4.82 20.93
C ARG A 234 -5.39 -5.59 19.76
N ILE A 235 -6.05 -6.72 20.05
CA ILE A 235 -6.83 -7.48 19.08
C ILE A 235 -8.27 -7.52 19.57
N GLY A 236 -9.20 -6.95 18.80
CA GLY A 236 -10.60 -6.83 19.23
C GLY A 236 -10.78 -6.04 20.52
N ASN A 237 -9.98 -4.98 20.67
CA ASN A 237 -9.89 -4.14 21.87
C ASN A 237 -9.31 -4.85 23.12
N VAL A 238 -8.96 -6.13 23.03
CA VAL A 238 -8.32 -6.90 24.10
C VAL A 238 -6.81 -6.66 24.04
N PRO A 239 -6.17 -6.16 25.12
CA PRO A 239 -4.72 -6.03 25.16
C PRO A 239 -4.06 -7.41 25.17
N ILE A 240 -2.98 -7.56 24.42
CA ILE A 240 -2.25 -8.82 24.31
C ILE A 240 -1.11 -8.82 25.34
N ASP A 241 -1.45 -9.25 26.56
CA ASP A 241 -0.56 -9.21 27.73
C ASP A 241 0.35 -10.45 27.83
N THR A 242 0.05 -11.48 27.03
CA THR A 242 0.78 -12.75 27.06
C THR A 242 2.05 -12.65 26.20
N PRO A 243 3.23 -13.08 26.70
CA PRO A 243 4.42 -13.18 25.86
C PRO A 243 4.19 -14.23 24.77
N LEU A 244 3.76 -13.79 23.59
CA LEU A 244 4.04 -14.53 22.36
C LEU A 244 5.56 -14.72 22.28
N PRO A 245 6.05 -15.86 21.73
CA PRO A 245 7.47 -16.23 21.77
C PRO A 245 8.40 -15.07 21.36
N ILE A 246 9.55 -15.02 22.04
CA ILE A 246 10.53 -13.91 22.11
C ILE A 246 10.50 -12.99 20.88
N GLY A 247 9.88 -11.82 21.02
CA GLY A 247 10.03 -10.69 20.11
C GLY A 247 11.24 -9.83 20.49
N GLY A 248 11.94 -9.27 19.50
CA GLY A 248 13.09 -8.37 19.68
C GLY A 248 12.72 -6.94 20.12
N LYS A 249 13.66 -5.98 19.95
CA LYS A 249 13.51 -4.54 20.32
C LYS A 249 12.24 -3.89 19.74
N ALA A 250 11.81 -2.69 20.14
CA ALA A 250 10.66 -2.03 19.50
C ALA A 250 10.88 -1.76 17.99
N ALA A 251 9.80 -1.50 17.25
CA ALA A 251 9.90 -0.98 15.88
C ALA A 251 10.22 0.52 15.93
N GLU A 252 11.09 0.99 15.03
CA GLU A 252 11.10 2.39 14.62
C GLU A 252 9.92 2.57 13.66
N GLY A 253 8.73 2.76 14.21
CA GLY A 253 7.89 3.75 13.58
C GLY A 253 6.69 3.40 12.72
N SER A 254 6.83 3.34 11.40
CA SER A 254 5.81 3.81 10.44
C SER A 254 4.73 2.81 10.00
N ILE A 255 3.67 3.26 9.36
CA ILE A 255 2.69 2.43 8.64
C ILE A 255 2.05 3.28 7.54
N ILE A 256 1.91 2.67 6.38
CA ILE A 256 1.10 3.22 5.30
C ILE A 256 -0.13 2.34 5.13
N ILE A 257 -1.29 2.99 5.09
CA ILE A 257 -2.59 2.39 4.86
C ILE A 257 -3.12 2.94 3.54
N LEU A 258 -3.30 2.06 2.57
CA LEU A 258 -4.03 2.36 1.36
C LEU A 258 -5.47 1.88 1.52
N ILE A 259 -6.43 2.81 1.39
CA ILE A 259 -7.87 2.53 1.43
C ILE A 259 -8.45 2.71 0.03
N MET A 260 -9.16 1.69 -0.45
CA MET A 260 -9.72 1.55 -1.79
C MET A 260 -11.21 1.25 -1.73
N TYR A 261 -12.06 1.91 -2.52
CA TYR A 261 -13.49 1.57 -2.53
C TYR A 261 -14.21 1.80 -3.86
N THR A 262 -15.32 1.09 -4.05
CA THR A 262 -16.10 1.08 -5.31
C THR A 262 -17.04 2.29 -5.48
N PHE A 263 -17.16 3.17 -4.49
CA PHE A 263 -17.86 4.46 -4.67
C PHE A 263 -17.02 5.33 -5.59
N TYR A 264 -17.62 5.91 -6.64
CA TYR A 264 -17.00 6.80 -7.62
C TYR A 264 -15.58 7.24 -7.27
N PHE A 265 -14.64 6.37 -7.60
CA PHE A 265 -13.23 6.63 -7.77
C PHE A 265 -12.44 7.22 -6.60
N PHE A 266 -12.91 7.35 -5.35
CA PHE A 266 -12.11 7.99 -4.28
C PHE A 266 -11.13 7.05 -3.54
N TRP A 267 -9.92 7.54 -3.23
CA TRP A 267 -8.89 6.85 -2.42
C TRP A 267 -8.48 7.67 -1.20
N VAL A 268 -8.10 7.00 -0.12
CA VAL A 268 -7.41 7.65 1.01
C VAL A 268 -6.13 6.88 1.30
N ILE A 269 -4.99 7.55 1.17
CA ILE A 269 -3.72 7.06 1.70
C ILE A 269 -3.56 7.68 3.09
N VAL A 270 -3.50 6.83 4.12
CA VAL A 270 -3.25 7.26 5.50
C VAL A 270 -1.85 6.80 5.90
N ALA A 271 -0.95 7.74 6.16
CA ALA A 271 0.32 7.47 6.86
C ALA A 271 0.08 7.59 8.38
N ILE A 272 0.51 6.57 9.14
CA ILE A 272 0.44 6.53 10.61
C ILE A 272 1.84 6.16 11.15
N GLU A 273 2.27 6.75 12.26
CA GLU A 273 3.44 6.35 13.05
C GLU A 273 3.11 6.73 14.52
N PRO A 274 3.54 6.01 15.59
CA PRO A 274 2.91 6.20 16.88
C PRO A 274 3.32 7.52 17.50
N LEU A 275 2.34 8.16 18.14
CA LEU A 275 2.60 9.07 19.24
C LEU A 275 3.41 8.28 20.29
N THR A 276 4.59 8.78 20.63
CA THR A 276 5.38 8.34 21.78
C THR A 276 4.68 8.59 23.13
N HIS A 277 3.40 8.98 23.13
CA HIS A 277 2.57 9.24 24.29
C HIS A 277 1.23 8.50 24.20
N SER A 278 1.17 7.38 24.93
CA SER A 278 0.06 6.81 25.72
C SER A 278 -1.42 7.07 25.37
N GLU A 279 -1.82 7.25 24.11
CA GLU A 279 -3.25 7.24 23.75
C GLU A 279 -3.60 6.21 22.66
N PRO A 280 -4.68 5.42 22.83
CA PRO A 280 -5.14 4.48 21.83
C PRO A 280 -5.72 5.23 20.62
N THR A 281 -5.09 5.14 19.47
CA THR A 281 -5.64 5.69 18.23
C THR A 281 -6.70 4.77 17.65
N LEU A 282 -7.97 5.16 17.79
CA LEU A 282 -9.08 4.61 17.00
C LEU A 282 -9.15 5.41 15.69
N LEU A 283 -8.87 4.79 14.55
CA LEU A 283 -9.04 5.46 13.25
C LEU A 283 -10.52 5.53 12.91
N TYR A 284 -11.12 6.72 13.04
CA TYR A 284 -12.47 7.02 12.56
C TYR A 284 -12.36 7.87 11.29
N CYS A 285 -12.50 7.25 10.12
CA CYS A 285 -12.64 8.00 8.88
C CYS A 285 -14.08 8.53 8.80
N ARG A 286 -14.27 9.82 9.13
CA ARG A 286 -15.52 10.54 8.87
C ARG A 286 -15.37 11.23 7.52
N THR A 287 -16.04 10.73 6.49
CA THR A 287 -16.20 11.47 5.23
C THR A 287 -17.17 12.63 5.47
N ASN A 288 -16.66 13.85 5.62
CA ASN A 288 -17.47 15.03 5.39
C ASN A 288 -17.58 15.21 3.87
N CYS A 289 -18.71 14.77 3.29
CA CYS A 289 -19.17 15.27 2.00
C CYS A 289 -19.53 16.76 2.14
N ALA A 290 -18.53 17.64 2.17
CA ALA A 290 -18.71 19.09 2.08
C ALA A 290 -17.39 19.79 1.76
N ALA A 291 -16.89 19.60 0.54
CA ALA A 291 -15.84 20.46 0.00
C ALA A 291 -16.12 20.73 -1.49
N SER A 292 -17.15 21.55 -1.76
CA SER A 292 -17.24 22.45 -2.94
C SER A 292 -18.60 23.18 -3.08
N LEU A 293 -19.20 23.73 -2.01
CA LEU A 293 -20.36 24.62 -2.14
C LEU A 293 -20.24 25.96 -1.38
N ASN A 294 -19.05 26.31 -0.87
CA ASN A 294 -18.83 27.58 -0.15
C ASN A 294 -18.06 28.63 -0.98
N THR A 295 -18.33 28.73 -2.27
CA THR A 295 -17.87 29.85 -3.11
C THR A 295 -18.91 30.20 -4.17
N LEU A 296 -20.10 30.64 -3.75
CA LEU A 296 -21.00 31.49 -4.53
C LEU A 296 -21.79 32.35 -3.53
N GLU A 297 -21.20 33.46 -3.10
CA GLU A 297 -21.93 34.55 -2.44
C GLU A 297 -22.51 35.52 -3.50
N TRP A 298 -23.64 36.15 -3.15
CA TRP A 298 -24.31 37.31 -3.77
C TRP A 298 -25.22 37.08 -5.00
N ALA A 299 -26.50 36.80 -4.74
CA ALA A 299 -27.68 37.48 -5.29
C ALA A 299 -28.95 37.11 -4.50
#